data_AF-X1RI54-F1
#
_entry.id   AF-X1RI54-F1
#
_cell.length_a   1.000
_cell.length_b   1.000
_cell.length_c   1.000
_cell.angle_alpha   90.00
_cell.angle_beta   90.00
_cell.angle_gamma   90.00
#
_symmetry.space_group_name_H-M   'P 1'
#
loop_
_entity.id
_entity.type
_entity.pdbx_description
1 polymer ?
#
loop_
_entity_poly.entity_id
_entity_poly.type
_entity_poly.pdbx_seq_one_letter_code
_entity_poly.pdbx_strand_id
1 'polypeptide(L)' 'MKITTRQREFLKTLIDLCQQKGSSVHYSKVALKMGVSKWTAYDMLQLLHKEGLLEVEYIIPESDNYEWSKLA' A
#
# COMPACT_ATOMS: atom_id res chain seq x y z
N MET A 1 12.59 8.94 -16.08
CA MET A 1 12.33 9.15 -14.63
C MET A 1 13.35 8.34 -13.82
N LYS A 2 13.91 8.90 -12.73
CA LYS A 2 14.90 8.18 -11.89
C LYS A 2 14.23 7.82 -10.55
N ILE A 3 13.97 6.53 -10.35
CA ILE A 3 13.42 6.02 -9.08
C ILE A 3 14.40 6.29 -7.93
N THR A 4 13.89 6.79 -6.81
CA THR A 4 14.69 6.99 -5.60
C THR A 4 15.05 5.66 -4.94
N THR A 5 16.09 5.65 -4.10
CA THR A 5 16.47 4.45 -3.34
C THR A 5 15.30 3.92 -2.50
N ARG A 6 14.56 4.80 -1.83
CA ARG A 6 13.42 4.43 -0.98
C ARG A 6 12.24 3.84 -1.75
N GLN A 7 11.93 4.40 -2.93
CA GLN A 7 10.93 3.85 -3.84
C GLN A 7 11.32 2.46 -4.33
N ARG A 8 12.60 2.26 -4.67
CA ARG A 8 13.13 0.95 -5.08
C ARG A 8 13.04 -0.08 -3.95
N GLU A 9 13.37 0.31 -2.72
CA GLU A 9 13.25 -0.54 -1.54
C GLU A 9 11.80 -0.93 -1.26
N PHE A 10 10.86 0.00 -1.41
CA PHE A 10 9.43 -0.27 -1.28
C PHE A 10 8.97 -1.29 -2.32
N LEU A 11 9.28 -1.08 -3.60
CA LEU A 11 8.92 -2.01 -4.68
C LEU A 11 9.55 -3.40 -4.46
N LYS A 12 10.82 -3.46 -4.08
CA LYS A 12 11.48 -4.74 -3.79
C LYS A 12 10.79 -5.49 -2.65
N THR A 13 10.49 -4.77 -1.56
CA THR A 13 9.79 -5.34 -0.41
C THR A 13 8.39 -5.83 -0.78
N LEU A 14 7.67 -5.06 -1.60
CA LEU A 14 6.35 -5.44 -2.12
C LEU A 14 6.43 -6.72 -2.97
N ILE A 15 7.36 -6.78 -3.92
CA ILE A 15 7.56 -7.95 -4.80
C ILE A 15 7.89 -9.19 -3.96
N ASP A 16 8.83 -9.08 -3.01
CA ASP A 16 9.20 -10.18 -2.13
C ASP A 16 7.98 -10.71 -1.36
N LEU A 17 7.12 -9.82 -0.85
CA LEU A 17 5.92 -10.19 -0.12
C LEU A 17 4.85 -10.82 -1.02
N CYS A 18 4.66 -10.31 -2.24
CA CYS A 18 3.76 -10.89 -3.22
C CYS A 18 4.22 -12.30 -3.63
N GLN A 19 5.52 -12.50 -3.87
CA GLN A 19 6.09 -13.80 -4.21
C GLN A 19 5.96 -14.81 -3.06
N GLN A 20 6.17 -14.38 -1.82
CA GLN A 20 6.00 -15.24 -0.64
C GLN A 20 4.54 -15.65 -0.40
N LYS A 21 3.59 -14.75 -0.69
CA LYS A 21 2.16 -15.02 -0.52
C LYS A 21 1.52 -15.73 -1.74
N GLY A 22 2.09 -15.53 -2.92
CA GLY A 22 1.50 -15.97 -4.21
C GLY A 22 0.37 -15.07 -4.72
N SER A 23 0.16 -13.89 -4.13
CA SER A 23 -0.93 -12.97 -4.50
C SER A 23 -0.58 -11.51 -4.16
N SER A 24 -1.46 -10.56 -4.52
CA SER A 24 -1.38 -9.18 -4.04
C SER A 24 -1.38 -9.11 -2.50
N VAL A 25 -0.69 -8.10 -1.96
CA VAL A 25 -0.55 -7.86 -0.52
C VAL A 25 -1.01 -6.46 -0.15
N HIS A 26 -1.59 -6.33 1.03
CA HIS A 26 -1.97 -5.02 1.57
C HIS A 26 -0.72 -4.22 1.95
N TYR A 27 -0.69 -2.93 1.60
CA TYR A 27 0.49 -2.05 1.79
C TYR A 27 0.98 -1.98 3.25
N SER A 28 0.09 -2.20 4.23
CA SER A 28 0.46 -2.24 5.65
C SER A 28 1.48 -3.34 5.99
N LYS A 29 1.57 -4.41 5.18
CA LYS A 29 2.60 -5.44 5.31
C LYS A 29 3.98 -4.94 4.88
N VAL A 30 4.02 -4.11 3.82
CA VAL A 30 5.24 -3.41 3.39
C VAL A 30 5.66 -2.41 4.48
N ALA A 31 4.70 -1.67 5.05
CA ALA A 31 4.95 -0.74 6.14
C ALA A 31 5.64 -1.41 7.33
N LEU A 32 5.10 -2.57 7.76
CA LEU A 32 5.66 -3.36 8.86
C LEU A 32 7.09 -3.83 8.54
N LYS A 33 7.34 -4.35 7.33
CA LYS A 33 8.64 -4.87 6.93
C LYS A 33 9.71 -3.78 6.75
N MET A 34 9.30 -2.58 6.36
CA MET A 34 10.19 -1.41 6.23
C MET A 34 10.32 -0.60 7.52
N GLY A 35 9.60 -0.93 8.59
CA GLY A 35 9.63 -0.19 9.85
C GLY A 35 9.09 1.24 9.73
N VAL A 36 8.12 1.47 8.84
CA VAL A 36 7.48 2.79 8.64
C VAL A 36 6.00 2.76 9.03
N SER A 37 5.42 3.94 9.25
CA SER A 37 3.99 4.05 9.55
C SER A 37 3.13 3.59 8.36
N LYS A 38 1.88 3.20 8.64
CA LYS A 38 0.89 2.89 7.58
C LYS A 38 0.66 4.08 6.65
N TRP A 39 0.56 5.30 7.20
CA TRP A 39 0.41 6.52 6.42
C TRP A 39 1.57 6.74 5.45
N THR A 40 2.81 6.59 5.93
CA THR A 40 4.02 6.72 5.09
C THR A 40 4.04 5.68 3.96
N ALA A 41 3.65 4.45 4.24
CA ALA A 41 3.57 3.41 3.22
C ALA A 41 2.43 3.64 2.22
N TYR A 42 1.30 4.19 2.68
CA TYR A 42 0.19 4.57 1.82
C TYR A 42 0.58 5.71 0.86
N ASP A 43 1.24 6.75 1.36
CA ASP A 43 1.73 7.85 0.51
C ASP A 43 2.72 7.36 -0.54
N MET A 44 3.64 6.45 -0.16
CA MET A 44 4.58 5.83 -1.10
C MET A 44 3.84 4.98 -2.15
N LEU A 45 2.81 4.23 -1.75
CA LEU A 45 1.98 3.45 -2.67
C LEU A 45 1.31 4.36 -3.71
N GLN A 46 0.65 5.44 -3.27
CA GLN A 46 -0.03 6.39 -4.15
C GLN A 46 0.95 7.06 -5.11
N LEU A 47 2.14 7.44 -4.62
CA LEU A 47 3.20 8.01 -5.44
C LEU A 47 3.63 7.03 -6.54
N LEU A 48 3.93 5.77 -6.18
CA LEU A 48 4.37 4.76 -7.14
C LEU A 48 3.27 4.38 -8.15
N HIS A 49 2.02 4.35 -7.72
CA HIS A 49 0.86 4.14 -8.59
C HIS A 49 0.73 5.26 -9.63
N LYS A 50 0.81 6.53 -9.19
CA LYS A 50 0.76 7.70 -10.08
C LYS A 50 1.87 7.69 -11.15
N GLU A 51 3.02 7.13 -10.80
CA GLU A 51 4.18 7.01 -11.69
C GLU A 51 4.11 5.75 -12.59
N GLY A 52 3.03 4.97 -12.52
CA GLY A 52 2.81 3.77 -13.33
C GLY A 52 3.73 2.60 -12.95
N LEU A 53 4.27 2.59 -11.72
CA LEU A 53 5.22 1.57 -11.26
C LEU A 53 4.55 0.38 -10.56
N LEU A 54 3.28 0.51 -10.20
CA LEU A 54 2.45 -0.55 -9.61
C LEU A 54 0.97 -0.23 -9.82
N GLU A 55 0.12 -1.25 -9.64
CA GLU A 55 -1.34 -1.12 -9.63
C GLU A 55 -1.88 -1.26 -8.20
N VAL A 56 -3.00 -0.57 -7.91
CA VAL A 56 -3.67 -0.62 -6.60
C VAL A 56 -5.09 -1.13 -6.78
N GLU A 57 -5.42 -2.21 -6.08
CA GLU A 57 -6.79 -2.70 -5.97
C GLU A 57 -7.44 -2.14 -4.69
N TYR A 58 -8.59 -1.49 -4.85
CA TYR A 58 -9.40 -1.01 -3.73
C TYR A 58 -10.52 -2.02 -3.47
N ILE A 59 -10.43 -2.70 -2.32
CA ILE A 59 -11.50 -3.56 -1.83
C ILE A 59 -12.38 -2.72 -0.94
N ILE A 60 -13.56 -2.36 -1.44
CA ILE A 60 -14.62 -1.73 -0.64
C ILE A 60 -15.42 -2.88 -0.03
N PRO A 61 -15.38 -3.10 1.29
CA PRO A 61 -16.24 -4.10 1.91
C PRO A 61 -17.70 -3.70 1.71
N GLU A 62 -18.56 -4.66 1.37
CA GLU A 62 -19.98 -4.44 1.03
C GLU A 62 -20.85 -3.91 2.19
N SER A 63 -20.27 -3.67 3.37
CA SER A 63 -21.00 -3.20 4.54
C SER A 63 -20.27 -2.07 5.27
N ASP A 64 -20.33 -0.87 4.74
CA ASP A 64 -20.26 0.33 5.57
C ASP A 64 -21.63 0.53 6.25
N ASN A 65 -21.89 -0.24 7.31
CA ASN A 65 -22.72 0.26 8.41
C ASN A 65 -21.90 1.31 9.18
N TYR A 66 -21.48 2.36 8.49
CA TYR A 66 -20.93 3.55 9.13
C TYR A 66 -22.13 4.31 9.68
N GLU A 67 -22.38 4.19 11.00
CA GLU A 67 -23.36 5.02 11.69
C GLU A 67 -22.87 6.47 11.70
N TRP A 68 -23.17 7.19 10.61
CA TRP A 68 -22.97 8.64 10.48
C TRP A 68 -23.66 9.45 11.59
N SER A 69 -24.56 8.83 12.36
CA SER A 69 -25.24 9.39 13.53
C SER A 69 -24.36 9.60 14.76
N LYS A 70 -23.11 9.09 14.79
CA LYS A 70 -22.17 9.31 15.90
C LYS A 70 -21.24 10.51 15.73
N LEU A 71 -21.46 11.31 14.69
CA LEU A 71 -20.68 12.53 14.40
C LEU A 71 -21.51 13.82 14.52
N ALA A 72 -22.69 13.76 15.17
CA ALA A 72 -23.52 14.91 15.50
C ALA A 72 -23.55 15.15 17.01
#